data_AF-A0A7S2LIW6-F1
#
_entry.id   AF-A0A7S2LIW6-F1
#
_cell.length_a   1.000
_cell.length_b   1.000
_cell.length_c   1.000
_cell.angle_alpha   90.00
_cell.angle_beta   90.00
_cell.angle_gamma   90.00
#
_symmetry.space_group_name_H-M   'P 1'
#
loop_
_entity.id
_entity.type
_entity.pdbx_description
1 polymer ?
#
loop_
_entity_poly.entity_id
_entity_poly.type
_entity_poly.pdbx_seq_one_letter_code
_entity_poly.pdbx_strand_id
1 'polypeptide(L)'
;VDFHEAEFFRERFVDELLPRIGQKAQTAKLVIPPPDLTMEGGAHCVWKNFRDAISALQCATGHFLSFLDEGGLNCARAGDDGNLLRVYWRRSGGPNKLQQKLCIMIRSYAREFVVCQQCRGTSTQLVRDRALHHTKVELVCHTCSARRFVSSRFKIGA
;
A
#
# COMPACT_ATOMS: atom_id res chain seq x y z
N VAL A 1 42.05 -11.60 -27.95
CA VAL A 1 41.09 -10.58 -27.50
C VAL A 1 41.92 -9.43 -27.01
N ASP A 2 41.84 -8.28 -27.66
CA ASP A 2 42.68 -7.13 -27.35
C ASP A 2 42.23 -6.54 -26.01
N PHE A 3 43.10 -6.59 -25.00
CA PHE A 3 42.74 -6.21 -23.63
C PHE A 3 42.39 -4.72 -23.54
N HIS A 4 42.97 -3.87 -24.41
CA HIS A 4 42.67 -2.44 -24.46
C HIS A 4 41.24 -2.13 -24.90
N GLU A 5 40.69 -2.92 -25.81
CA GLU A 5 39.32 -2.73 -26.29
C GLU A 5 38.30 -3.04 -25.18
N ALA A 6 38.55 -4.08 -24.39
CA ALA A 6 37.70 -4.45 -23.26
C ALA A 6 37.72 -3.40 -22.13
N GLU A 7 38.88 -2.78 -21.84
CA GLU A 7 38.96 -1.70 -20.84
C GLU A 7 38.22 -0.45 -21.30
N PHE A 8 38.37 -0.07 -22.56
CA PHE A 8 37.67 1.08 -23.14
C PHE A 8 36.14 0.93 -23.04
N PHE A 9 35.61 -0.23 -23.42
CA PHE A 9 34.16 -0.47 -23.32
C PHE A 9 33.66 -0.50 -21.87
N ARG A 10 34.47 -1.02 -20.94
CA ARG A 10 34.13 -1.03 -19.52
C ARG A 10 34.05 0.39 -18.95
N GLU A 11 35.04 1.23 -19.23
CA GLU A 11 35.07 2.62 -18.74
C GLU A 11 33.90 3.42 -19.29
N ARG A 12 33.67 3.36 -20.60
CA ARG A 12 32.54 4.05 -21.24
C ARG A 12 31.19 3.60 -20.68
N PHE A 13 31.02 2.29 -20.46
CA PHE A 13 29.80 1.75 -19.87
C PHE A 13 29.58 2.29 -18.46
N VAL A 14 30.62 2.36 -17.63
CA VAL A 14 30.55 2.92 -16.28
C VAL A 14 30.22 4.40 -16.31
N ASP A 15 30.85 5.19 -17.18
CA ASP A 15 30.60 6.63 -17.33
C ASP A 15 29.15 6.92 -17.79
N GLU A 16 28.59 6.08 -18.66
CA GLU A 16 27.19 6.21 -19.10
C GLU A 16 26.18 5.77 -18.03
N LEU A 17 26.54 4.80 -17.18
CA LEU A 17 25.65 4.25 -16.14
C LEU A 17 25.70 5.01 -14.82
N LEU A 18 26.87 5.50 -14.38
CA LEU A 18 27.04 6.18 -13.10
C LEU A 18 26.04 7.32 -12.88
N PRO A 19 25.73 8.18 -13.87
CA PRO A 19 24.71 9.21 -13.72
C PRO A 19 23.30 8.66 -13.49
N ARG A 20 23.02 7.43 -13.91
CA ARG A 20 21.73 6.75 -13.82
C ARG A 20 21.61 5.88 -12.56
N ILE A 21 22.74 5.32 -12.09
CA ILE A 21 22.81 4.51 -10.87
C ILE A 21 22.61 5.42 -9.66
N GLY A 22 21.60 5.12 -8.84
CA GLY A 22 21.36 5.88 -7.60
C GLY A 22 20.62 7.20 -7.78
N GLN A 23 20.17 7.55 -9.00
CA GLN A 23 19.03 8.44 -9.17
C GLN A 23 17.81 7.75 -8.57
N LYS A 24 17.66 7.87 -7.24
CA LYS A 24 16.40 7.62 -6.58
C LYS A 24 15.43 8.57 -7.24
N ALA A 25 14.49 8.03 -8.00
CA ALA A 25 13.32 8.78 -8.43
C ALA A 25 12.86 9.56 -7.20
N GLN A 26 12.72 10.89 -7.31
CA GLN A 26 12.22 11.71 -6.21
C GLN A 26 10.83 11.20 -5.89
N THR A 27 10.75 10.32 -4.90
CA THR A 27 9.52 9.64 -4.55
C THR A 27 8.76 10.59 -3.66
N ALA A 28 7.66 11.13 -4.18
CA ALA A 28 6.73 11.91 -3.37
C ALA A 28 6.39 11.06 -2.14
N LYS A 29 6.57 11.65 -0.94
CA LYS A 29 6.22 10.95 0.29
C LYS A 29 4.73 10.63 0.25
N LEU A 30 4.37 9.39 0.57
CA LEU A 30 2.99 8.98 0.72
C LEU A 30 2.36 9.78 1.88
N VAL A 31 1.44 10.70 1.55
CA VAL A 31 0.68 11.46 2.53
C VAL A 31 -0.75 10.94 2.54
N ILE A 32 -1.15 10.35 3.65
CA ILE A 32 -2.50 9.82 3.86
C ILE A 32 -3.17 10.72 4.90
N PRO A 33 -4.36 11.26 4.63
CA PRO A 33 -5.06 12.05 5.62
C PRO A 33 -5.36 11.18 6.86
N PRO A 34 -5.26 11.74 8.08
CA PRO A 34 -5.63 10.99 9.27
C PRO A 34 -7.12 10.61 9.21
N PRO A 35 -7.52 9.43 9.74
CA PRO A 35 -8.93 9.04 9.78
C PRO A 35 -9.77 10.06 10.57
N ASP A 36 -10.76 10.65 9.92
CA ASP A 36 -11.77 11.51 10.54
C ASP A 36 -12.91 10.64 11.06
N LEU A 37 -12.99 10.50 12.39
CA LEU A 37 -13.90 9.60 13.06
C LEU A 37 -14.94 10.38 13.85
N THR A 38 -16.19 9.95 13.71
CA THR A 38 -17.31 10.45 14.53
C THR A 38 -18.09 9.29 15.14
N MET A 39 -18.63 9.47 16.34
CA MET A 39 -19.50 8.47 16.96
C MET A 39 -20.89 8.56 16.34
N GLU A 40 -21.42 7.42 15.90
CA GLU A 40 -22.79 7.30 15.36
C GLU A 40 -23.79 6.85 16.45
N GLY A 41 -23.29 6.59 17.66
CA GLY A 41 -24.05 6.06 18.78
C GLY A 41 -23.68 4.61 19.10
N GLY A 42 -23.87 4.21 20.37
CA GLY A 42 -23.56 2.87 20.85
C GLY A 42 -22.09 2.48 20.64
N ALA A 43 -21.86 1.34 19.99
CA ALA A 43 -20.54 0.76 19.73
C ALA A 43 -20.06 0.99 18.28
N HIS A 44 -20.56 2.02 17.59
CA HIS A 44 -20.22 2.28 16.20
C HIS A 44 -19.59 3.67 16.01
N CYS A 45 -18.55 3.71 15.17
CA CYS A 45 -17.92 4.94 14.70
C CYS A 45 -17.98 5.00 13.17
N VAL A 46 -18.14 6.20 12.62
CA VAL A 46 -18.10 6.46 11.18
C VAL A 46 -16.80 7.14 10.83
N TRP A 47 -16.08 6.56 9.88
CA TRP A 47 -14.93 7.15 9.22
C TRP A 47 -15.39 7.92 7.98
N LYS A 48 -15.31 9.25 8.08
CA LYS A 48 -15.85 10.19 7.08
C LYS A 48 -15.00 10.31 5.82
N ASN A 49 -13.69 10.51 5.97
CA ASN A 49 -12.74 10.66 4.86
C ASN A 49 -12.14 9.31 4.41
N PHE A 50 -12.91 8.23 4.48
CA PHE A 50 -12.44 6.89 4.11
C PHE A 50 -12.05 6.82 2.63
N ARG A 51 -12.88 7.37 1.73
CA ARG A 51 -12.60 7.43 0.30
C ARG A 51 -11.27 8.12 -0.02
N ASP A 52 -10.98 9.23 0.66
CA ASP A 52 -9.76 9.99 0.44
C ASP A 52 -8.53 9.19 0.89
N ALA A 53 -8.63 8.49 2.01
CA ALA A 53 -7.55 7.63 2.51
C ALA A 53 -7.26 6.45 1.55
N ILE A 54 -8.29 5.79 1.02
CA ILE A 54 -8.11 4.70 0.03
C ILE A 54 -7.54 5.23 -1.28
N SER A 55 -8.01 6.39 -1.73
CA SER A 55 -7.52 7.03 -2.96
C SER A 55 -6.05 7.42 -2.82
N ALA A 56 -5.63 7.93 -1.66
CA ALA A 56 -4.24 8.23 -1.34
C ALA A 56 -3.37 6.97 -1.29
N LEU A 57 -3.91 5.85 -0.80
CA LEU A 57 -3.22 4.54 -0.80
C LEU A 57 -3.14 3.89 -2.20
N GLN A 58 -3.92 4.36 -3.17
CA GLN A 58 -4.02 3.82 -4.54
C GLN A 58 -4.29 2.30 -4.56
N CYS A 59 -5.10 1.80 -3.62
CA CYS A 59 -5.34 0.37 -3.44
C CYS A 59 -6.81 -0.02 -3.63
N ALA A 60 -7.09 -1.30 -3.85
CA ALA A 60 -8.45 -1.82 -3.95
C ALA A 60 -9.14 -1.81 -2.58
N THR A 61 -10.33 -1.20 -2.51
CA THR A 61 -11.11 -1.09 -1.26
C THR A 61 -11.36 -2.45 -0.61
N GLY A 62 -11.76 -3.48 -1.38
CA GLY A 62 -12.03 -4.82 -0.84
C GLY A 62 -10.81 -5.49 -0.19
N HIS A 63 -9.62 -5.26 -0.75
CA HIS A 63 -8.36 -5.76 -0.18
C HIS A 63 -8.06 -5.10 1.17
N PHE A 64 -8.19 -3.77 1.24
CA PHE A 64 -7.97 -3.03 2.49
C PHE A 64 -9.01 -3.38 3.56
N LEU A 65 -10.29 -3.56 3.19
CA LEU A 65 -11.33 -3.97 4.14
C LEU A 65 -11.06 -5.37 4.71
N SER A 66 -10.65 -6.32 3.87
CA SER A 66 -10.25 -7.66 4.33
C SER A 66 -9.09 -7.59 5.32
N PHE A 67 -8.13 -6.69 5.08
CA PHE A 67 -7.00 -6.45 5.99
C PHE A 67 -7.44 -5.86 7.34
N LEU A 68 -8.38 -4.91 7.35
CA LEU A 68 -8.92 -4.36 8.60
C LEU A 68 -9.65 -5.43 9.43
N ASP A 69 -10.39 -6.32 8.77
CA ASP A 69 -11.11 -7.41 9.43
C ASP A 69 -10.15 -8.42 10.08
N GLU A 70 -9.06 -8.82 9.40
CA GLU A 70 -7.99 -9.62 10.01
C GLU A 70 -7.32 -8.89 11.19
N GLY A 71 -7.23 -7.56 11.12
CA GLY A 71 -6.80 -6.69 12.24
C GLY A 71 -7.81 -6.61 13.40
N GLY A 72 -8.92 -7.34 13.33
CA GLY A 72 -9.98 -7.38 14.34
C GLY A 72 -10.81 -6.10 14.36
N LEU A 73 -10.98 -5.43 13.22
CA LEU A 73 -11.97 -4.37 13.03
C LEU A 73 -13.07 -4.85 12.10
N ASN A 74 -14.28 -5.00 12.64
CA ASN A 74 -15.45 -5.25 11.82
C ASN A 74 -15.91 -3.93 11.20
N CYS A 75 -15.83 -3.86 9.87
CA CYS A 75 -16.11 -2.67 9.08
C CYS A 75 -17.21 -2.96 8.05
N ALA A 76 -18.12 -2.00 7.86
CA ALA A 76 -19.15 -2.03 6.83
C ALA A 76 -19.14 -0.72 6.05
N ARG A 77 -19.32 -0.78 4.74
CA ARG A 77 -19.52 0.43 3.92
C ARG A 77 -20.79 1.14 4.38
N ALA A 78 -20.72 2.46 4.46
CA ALA A 78 -21.81 3.32 4.91
C ALA A 78 -21.98 4.54 4.00
N GLY A 79 -23.14 5.18 4.13
CA GLY A 79 -23.59 6.25 3.22
C GLY A 79 -24.15 5.69 1.92
N ASP A 80 -25.01 6.46 1.25
CA ASP A 80 -25.70 6.06 0.03
C ASP A 80 -24.72 5.75 -1.11
N ASP A 81 -23.59 6.47 -1.15
CA ASP A 81 -22.53 6.28 -2.14
C ASP A 81 -21.46 5.25 -1.71
N GLY A 82 -21.54 4.69 -0.50
CA GLY A 82 -20.52 3.78 0.05
C GLY A 82 -19.15 4.44 0.30
N ASN A 83 -19.10 5.77 0.36
CA ASN A 83 -17.88 6.56 0.56
C ASN A 83 -17.42 6.62 2.02
N LEU A 84 -18.31 6.27 2.95
CA LEU A 84 -18.03 6.25 4.39
C LEU A 84 -17.75 4.81 4.82
N LEU A 85 -17.04 4.66 5.93
CA LEU A 85 -16.85 3.35 6.56
C LEU A 85 -17.38 3.37 8.00
N ARG A 86 -18.39 2.55 8.27
CA ARG A 86 -18.84 2.28 9.64
C ARG A 86 -17.94 1.21 10.24
N VAL A 87 -17.39 1.49 11.40
CA VAL A 87 -16.49 0.61 12.14
C VAL A 87 -17.12 0.26 13.48
N TYR A 88 -17.25 -1.03 13.76
CA TYR A 88 -17.66 -1.50 15.08
C TYR A 88 -16.50 -1.37 16.06
N TRP A 89 -16.73 -0.62 17.14
CA TRP A 89 -15.76 -0.33 18.17
C TRP A 89 -16.43 -0.26 19.55
N ARG A 90 -16.59 -1.43 20.18
CA ARG A 90 -17.11 -1.56 21.55
C ARG A 90 -16.06 -1.30 22.65
N ARG A 91 -14.79 -1.16 22.29
CA ARG A 91 -13.68 -1.06 23.27
C ARG A 91 -13.70 0.29 23.99
N SER A 92 -13.39 0.25 25.30
CA SER A 92 -13.36 1.40 26.22
C SER A 92 -12.21 2.37 25.89
N GLY A 93 -12.37 3.12 24.80
CA GLY A 93 -11.31 3.90 24.19
C GLY A 93 -11.72 5.14 23.42
N GLY A 94 -13.02 5.32 23.16
CA GLY A 94 -13.51 6.42 22.34
C GLY A 94 -12.93 6.43 20.91
N PRO A 95 -13.26 7.47 20.13
CA PRO A 95 -12.81 7.62 18.75
C PRO A 95 -11.28 7.77 18.64
N ASN A 96 -10.62 8.38 19.64
CA ASN A 96 -9.18 8.62 19.61
C ASN A 96 -8.35 7.32 19.61
N LYS A 97 -8.72 6.32 20.42
CA LYS A 97 -8.00 5.01 20.40
C LYS A 97 -8.25 4.26 19.10
N LEU A 98 -9.46 4.36 18.53
CA LEU A 98 -9.75 3.79 17.23
C LEU A 98 -8.91 4.46 16.13
N GLN A 99 -8.80 5.79 16.15
CA GLN A 99 -7.98 6.56 15.21
C GLN A 99 -6.51 6.11 15.28
N GLN A 100 -5.95 5.98 16.48
CA GLN A 100 -4.58 5.48 16.67
C GLN A 100 -4.40 4.07 16.09
N LYS A 101 -5.34 3.16 16.37
CA LYS A 101 -5.31 1.79 15.84
C LYS A 101 -5.36 1.80 14.30
N LEU A 102 -6.26 2.58 13.72
CA LEU A 102 -6.37 2.74 12.26
C LEU A 102 -5.08 3.29 11.67
N CYS A 103 -4.47 4.32 12.26
CA CYS A 103 -3.19 4.86 11.80
C CYS A 103 -2.07 3.79 11.80
N ILE A 104 -2.01 2.93 12.82
CA ILE A 104 -1.03 1.84 12.88
C ILE A 104 -1.28 0.81 11.77
N MET A 105 -2.54 0.43 11.55
CA MET A 105 -2.91 -0.52 10.50
C MET A 105 -2.67 0.04 9.10
N ILE A 106 -3.02 1.31 8.85
CA ILE A 106 -2.74 2.00 7.57
C ILE A 106 -1.24 2.00 7.27
N ARG A 107 -0.39 2.33 8.26
CA ARG A 107 1.08 2.30 8.07
C ARG A 107 1.58 0.90 7.78
N SER A 108 1.07 -0.11 8.48
CA SER A 108 1.44 -1.51 8.28
C SER A 108 1.03 -1.98 6.87
N TYR A 109 -0.20 -1.68 6.48
CA TYR A 109 -0.73 -1.96 5.15
C TYR A 109 0.08 -1.26 4.06
N ALA A 110 0.38 0.02 4.22
CA ALA A 110 1.17 0.77 3.24
C ALA A 110 2.56 0.16 3.06
N ARG A 111 3.22 -0.21 4.16
CA ARG A 111 4.54 -0.86 4.13
C ARG A 111 4.50 -2.21 3.41
N GLU A 112 3.45 -2.99 3.60
CA GLU A 112 3.34 -4.34 3.07
C GLU A 112 2.77 -4.38 1.64
N PHE A 113 1.82 -3.52 1.30
CA PHE A 113 1.03 -3.68 0.07
C PHE A 113 1.07 -2.47 -0.87
N VAL A 114 1.73 -1.36 -0.50
CA VAL A 114 1.74 -0.13 -1.31
C VAL A 114 3.15 0.37 -1.61
N VAL A 115 4.07 0.29 -0.65
CA VAL A 115 5.42 0.85 -0.78
C VAL A 115 6.40 -0.21 -1.29
N CYS A 116 7.14 0.12 -2.33
CA CYS A 116 8.24 -0.72 -2.80
C CYS A 116 9.38 -0.75 -1.77
N GLN A 117 9.84 -1.94 -1.40
CA GLN A 117 10.93 -2.10 -0.41
C GLN A 117 12.33 -1.75 -0.98
N GLN A 118 12.47 -1.67 -2.31
CA GLN A 118 13.73 -1.33 -2.97
C GLN A 118 13.89 0.19 -3.14
N CYS A 119 12.97 0.83 -3.88
CA CYS A 119 13.06 2.25 -4.19
C CYS A 119 12.22 3.17 -3.27
N ARG A 120 11.41 2.61 -2.36
CA ARG A 120 10.45 3.34 -1.49
C ARG A 120 9.36 4.12 -2.23
N GLY A 121 9.17 3.88 -3.53
CA GLY A 121 8.08 4.45 -4.30
C GLY A 121 6.72 3.81 -4.03
N THR A 122 5.66 4.57 -4.29
CA THR A 122 4.25 4.16 -4.17
C THR A 122 3.64 3.68 -5.48
N SER A 123 4.35 3.87 -6.60
CA SER A 123 3.93 3.36 -7.92
C SER A 123 4.14 1.85 -7.96
N THR A 124 3.19 1.14 -7.34
CA THR A 124 3.17 -0.31 -7.23
C THR A 124 1.78 -0.86 -7.52
N GLN A 125 1.72 -2.13 -7.87
CA GLN A 125 0.47 -2.84 -8.15
C GLN A 125 0.52 -4.24 -7.56
N LEU A 126 -0.59 -4.66 -6.95
CA LEU A 126 -0.81 -6.04 -6.56
C LEU A 126 -1.29 -6.85 -7.77
N VAL A 127 -0.55 -7.88 -8.12
CA VAL A 127 -0.83 -8.77 -9.25
C VAL A 127 -0.93 -10.19 -8.73
N ARG A 128 -1.98 -10.93 -9.12
CA ARG A 128 -2.04 -12.38 -8.91
C ARG A 128 -1.31 -13.07 -10.04
N ASP A 129 -0.37 -13.94 -9.68
CA ASP A 129 0.36 -14.71 -10.68
C ASP A 129 -0.58 -15.73 -11.34
N ARG A 130 -0.72 -15.64 -12.66
CA ARG A 130 -1.51 -16.58 -13.46
C ARG A 130 -0.81 -17.93 -13.59
N ALA A 131 0.52 -17.95 -13.57
CA ALA A 131 1.32 -19.16 -13.77
C ALA A 131 1.23 -20.12 -12.56
N LEU A 132 1.08 -19.58 -11.35
CA LEU A 132 1.00 -20.35 -10.10
C LEU A 132 -0.45 -20.53 -9.61
N HIS A 133 -1.39 -20.81 -10.51
CA HIS A 133 -2.81 -21.02 -10.21
C HIS A 133 -3.45 -19.91 -9.33
N HIS A 134 -3.01 -18.66 -9.46
CA HIS A 134 -3.49 -17.54 -8.65
C HIS A 134 -3.29 -17.68 -7.12
N THR A 135 -2.42 -18.61 -6.68
CA THR A 135 -2.17 -18.86 -5.25
C THR A 135 -1.27 -17.81 -4.62
N LYS A 136 -0.43 -17.15 -5.42
CA LYS A 136 0.52 -16.12 -4.97
C LYS A 136 0.13 -14.73 -5.48
N VAL A 137 0.43 -13.75 -4.63
CA VAL A 137 0.27 -12.33 -4.93
C VAL A 137 1.65 -11.70 -4.97
N GLU A 138 1.89 -10.90 -5.99
CA GLU A 138 3.10 -10.10 -6.15
C GLU A 138 2.78 -8.61 -6.04
N LEU A 139 3.62 -7.89 -5.29
CA LEU A 139 3.73 -6.45 -5.37
C LEU A 139 4.77 -6.11 -6.45
N VAL A 140 4.32 -5.52 -7.54
CA VAL A 140 5.15 -5.12 -8.68
C VAL A 140 5.35 -3.61 -8.65
N CYS A 141 6.59 -3.14 -8.64
CA CYS A 141 6.90 -1.72 -8.71
C CYS A 141 7.11 -1.26 -10.16
N HIS A 142 6.39 -0.23 -10.58
CA HIS A 142 6.51 0.32 -11.95
C HIS A 142 7.73 1.23 -12.12
N THR A 143 8.36 1.69 -11.02
CA THR A 143 9.53 2.58 -11.08
C THR A 143 10.85 1.82 -11.20
N CYS A 144 11.02 0.73 -10.44
CA CYS A 144 12.27 -0.04 -10.41
C CYS A 144 12.13 -1.49 -10.88
N SER A 145 10.92 -1.87 -11.34
CA SER A 145 10.59 -3.23 -11.81
C SER A 145 10.79 -4.33 -10.76
N ALA A 146 11.05 -3.97 -9.50
CA ALA A 146 11.17 -4.93 -8.41
C ALA A 146 9.84 -5.64 -8.18
N ARG A 147 9.91 -6.95 -7.98
CA ARG A 147 8.77 -7.82 -7.66
C ARG A 147 9.01 -8.48 -6.30
N ARG A 148 7.95 -8.57 -5.51
CA ARG A 148 8.00 -9.22 -4.19
C ARG A 148 6.71 -9.97 -3.93
N PHE A 149 6.81 -11.21 -3.46
CA PHE A 149 5.65 -11.95 -2.99
C PHE A 149 5.10 -11.34 -1.69
N VAL A 150 3.78 -11.23 -1.61
CA VAL A 150 3.04 -10.77 -0.42
C VAL A 150 1.96 -11.78 -0.05
N SER A 151 1.39 -11.64 1.14
CA SER A 151 0.32 -12.51 1.63
C SER A 151 -0.86 -12.54 0.66
N SER A 152 -1.32 -13.74 0.29
CA SER A 152 -2.49 -13.96 -0.58
C SER A 152 -3.81 -14.09 0.18
N ARG A 153 -3.78 -13.93 1.51
CA ARG A 153 -4.96 -14.05 2.38
C ARG A 153 -6.06 -13.04 2.05
N PHE A 154 -5.69 -11.91 1.48
CA PHE A 154 -6.60 -10.81 1.18
C PHE A 154 -7.09 -10.89 -0.28
N LYS A 155 -8.38 -10.60 -0.49
CA LYS A 155 -8.97 -10.59 -1.83
C LYS A 155 -8.43 -9.41 -2.63
N ILE A 156 -8.01 -9.65 -3.87
CA ILE A 156 -7.57 -8.61 -4.81
C ILE A 156 -8.68 -8.46 -5.85
N GLY A 157 -9.34 -7.32 -5.86
CA GLY A 157 -10.53 -7.06 -6.68
C GLY A 157 -11.69 -6.49 -5.86
N ALA A 158 -12.72 -6.03 -6.56
CA ALA A 158 -14.00 -5.65 -5.97
C ALA A 158 -14.79 -6.89 -5.52
#